data_AF-A0A517LFS3-F1
#
_entry.id   AF-A0A517LFS3-F1
#
_cell.length_a   1.000
_cell.length_b   1.000
_cell.length_c   1.000
_cell.angle_alpha   90.00
_cell.angle_beta   90.00
_cell.angle_gamma   90.00
#
_symmetry.space_group_name_H-M   'P 1'
#
loop_
_entity.id
_entity.type
_entity.pdbx_description
1 polymer ?
#
loop_
_entity_poly.entity_id
_entity_poly.type
_entity_poly.pdbx_seq_one_letter_code
_entity_poly.pdbx_strand_id
1 'polypeptide(L)'
;MADASEDALHQPGANPDGPDLEDEVQDYRFLLTTSKGQKIPSRGIKDFEPHGTNLQQSTLDASREAMHMALSSTRFHQSSAQRAIYDEIEHGAWVVNEGGSWAKSVGIPKKVPESQRWLFGMQKHTEEELEGEDLEDSASTAKDEDDDLLFSSPSANDKISKAKKNKVQKKDNEPRLWLLPEEALWLIERGTLEISWPADVGEDTSERLPMSIQAAHAVFLGMEKAGGLTLEEYTVYQYLKRAGFIVLRARDNLHNVPNYKETTEWPNLTSFWKKLFSKQPPALSRRGKTGPLVQPGLYRSYDDIFRMLALIPTNDPTSDKNISPRVEDPDALNVTYHVYKARSGYKKTAPGPPDFYFSVLNARQTSVPTEPQIDALLKQTPYHPPDPKHNLYKKLKEGYRNVILAVVDQGVTSFIDVSDSGFGEERLWGREKKPFRGGKRGGRGGGRGRGRGRGRGS
;
A
#
# COMPACT_ATOMS: atom_id res chain seq x y z
N MET A 1 25.87 54.17 -36.70
CA MET A 1 26.95 54.63 -35.83
C MET A 1 27.12 53.62 -34.73
N ALA A 2 28.37 53.23 -34.52
CA ALA A 2 28.83 52.21 -33.59
C ALA A 2 28.84 52.69 -32.14
N ASP A 3 29.16 51.74 -31.28
CA ASP A 3 29.66 51.81 -29.90
C ASP A 3 28.67 52.17 -28.80
N ALA A 4 28.31 51.23 -27.91
CA ALA A 4 29.10 50.46 -26.95
C ALA A 4 29.29 51.21 -25.63
N SER A 5 28.69 50.69 -24.56
CA SER A 5 29.40 50.02 -23.45
C SER A 5 28.47 49.83 -22.25
N GLU A 6 28.84 48.85 -21.42
CA GLU A 6 28.28 48.40 -20.13
C GLU A 6 27.05 47.48 -20.26
N ASP A 7 27.17 46.15 -20.29
CA ASP A 7 27.98 45.19 -19.53
C ASP A 7 27.74 45.23 -18.01
N ALA A 8 26.79 44.42 -17.53
CA ALA A 8 26.97 43.42 -16.46
C ALA A 8 25.64 42.89 -15.86
N LEU A 9 25.39 41.59 -16.12
CA LEU A 9 24.83 40.56 -15.21
C LEU A 9 23.31 40.54 -14.90
N HIS A 10 22.58 39.57 -15.49
CA HIS A 10 22.18 38.30 -14.84
C HIS A 10 21.38 37.35 -15.80
N GLN A 11 22.13 36.36 -16.33
CA GLN A 11 21.86 34.97 -16.79
C GLN A 11 20.45 34.45 -17.21
N PRO A 12 20.36 33.72 -18.36
CA PRO A 12 19.33 32.71 -18.61
C PRO A 12 19.84 31.31 -18.22
N GLY A 13 19.21 30.70 -17.22
CA GLY A 13 19.43 29.31 -16.84
C GLY A 13 18.16 28.71 -16.26
N ALA A 14 17.54 27.80 -17.01
CA ALA A 14 16.68 26.68 -16.59
C ALA A 14 15.60 26.43 -17.66
N ASN A 15 15.89 25.55 -18.62
CA ASN A 15 14.82 24.77 -19.24
C ASN A 15 14.25 23.84 -18.15
N PRO A 16 12.92 23.79 -17.93
CA PRO A 16 12.30 22.95 -16.90
C PRO A 16 12.02 21.51 -17.35
N ASP A 17 12.32 21.17 -18.62
CA ASP A 17 12.16 19.82 -19.12
C ASP A 17 13.52 19.10 -19.09
N GLY A 18 13.62 18.07 -18.24
CA GLY A 18 14.77 17.18 -18.21
C GLY A 18 14.99 16.52 -19.58
N PRO A 19 16.22 16.05 -19.89
CA PRO A 19 16.47 15.38 -21.15
C PRO A 19 15.61 14.12 -21.26
N ASP A 20 14.86 14.01 -22.35
CA ASP A 20 14.04 12.86 -22.71
C ASP A 20 14.96 11.64 -22.93
N LEU A 21 14.91 10.67 -22.02
CA LEU A 21 15.79 9.49 -21.98
C LEU A 21 15.23 8.29 -22.78
N GLU A 22 14.03 8.41 -23.35
CA GLU A 22 13.32 7.29 -23.97
C GLU A 22 13.86 6.92 -25.37
N ASP A 23 14.51 7.87 -26.05
CA ASP A 23 15.08 7.67 -27.40
C ASP A 23 16.62 7.39 -27.40
N GLU A 24 17.24 7.22 -26.23
CA GLU A 24 18.68 6.99 -26.10
C GLU A 24 19.02 5.49 -26.27
N VAL A 25 19.81 5.14 -27.30
CA VAL A 25 20.35 3.79 -27.46
C VAL A 25 21.30 3.51 -26.29
N GLN A 26 20.87 2.68 -25.33
CA GLN A 26 21.67 2.33 -24.17
C GLN A 26 22.96 1.61 -24.60
N ASP A 27 24.12 2.21 -24.34
CA ASP A 27 25.41 1.57 -24.58
C ASP A 27 25.74 0.61 -23.41
N TYR A 28 25.66 -0.69 -23.70
CA TYR A 28 25.88 -1.75 -22.70
C TYR A 28 27.31 -1.83 -22.15
N ARG A 29 28.27 -1.11 -22.75
CA ARG A 29 29.65 -1.01 -22.23
C ARG A 29 29.69 -0.51 -20.78
N PHE A 30 28.71 0.28 -20.36
CA PHE A 30 28.63 0.81 -19.00
C PHE A 30 28.23 -0.24 -17.94
N LEU A 31 27.60 -1.35 -18.33
CA LEU A 31 27.20 -2.38 -17.37
C LEU A 31 28.41 -3.04 -16.70
N LEU A 32 29.51 -3.25 -17.45
CA LEU A 32 30.74 -3.85 -16.94
C LEU A 32 31.56 -2.89 -16.05
N THR A 33 31.47 -1.58 -16.30
CA THR A 33 32.24 -0.56 -15.57
C THR A 33 31.62 -0.15 -14.24
N THR A 34 30.34 -0.48 -13.99
CA THR A 34 29.65 -0.24 -12.71
C THR A 34 30.33 -0.92 -11.51
N SER A 35 31.17 -1.93 -11.74
CA SER A 35 32.00 -2.56 -10.71
C SER A 35 33.15 -1.68 -10.19
N LYS A 36 33.50 -0.57 -10.87
CA LYS A 36 34.66 0.29 -10.55
C LYS A 36 34.36 1.79 -10.50
N GLY A 37 33.09 2.19 -10.37
CA GLY A 37 32.68 3.56 -10.01
C GLY A 37 33.34 4.69 -10.83
N GLN A 38 32.85 4.97 -12.04
CA GLN A 38 33.15 6.22 -12.75
C GLN A 38 31.94 6.77 -13.54
N LYS A 39 32.01 8.09 -13.79
CA LYS A 39 30.95 9.00 -14.28
C LYS A 39 30.34 8.62 -15.65
N ILE A 40 29.05 8.92 -15.76
CA ILE A 40 28.24 8.93 -17.00
C ILE A 40 28.93 9.83 -18.05
N PRO A 41 29.14 9.37 -19.30
CA PRO A 41 29.69 10.22 -20.36
C PRO A 41 28.67 11.25 -20.84
N SER A 42 29.15 12.43 -21.25
CA SER A 42 28.29 13.49 -21.77
C SER A 42 27.89 13.24 -23.23
N ARG A 43 26.58 13.37 -23.48
CA ARG A 43 25.86 13.64 -24.74
C ARG A 43 26.69 13.73 -26.04
N GLY A 44 26.43 12.77 -26.93
CA GLY A 44 26.29 12.94 -28.38
C GLY A 44 27.47 13.52 -29.18
N ILE A 45 28.29 12.66 -29.76
CA ILE A 45 28.99 12.98 -31.02
C ILE A 45 28.13 12.38 -32.14
N LYS A 46 27.35 13.27 -32.77
CA LYS A 46 26.40 12.94 -33.84
C LYS A 46 27.13 12.99 -35.19
N ASP A 47 28.05 12.06 -35.43
CA ASP A 47 28.74 11.94 -36.72
C ASP A 47 28.02 10.90 -37.58
N PHE A 48 27.04 11.37 -38.36
CA PHE A 48 26.21 10.58 -39.27
C PHE A 48 26.77 10.50 -40.71
N GLU A 49 28.04 10.81 -40.92
CA GLU A 49 28.69 10.58 -42.20
C GLU A 49 29.51 9.28 -42.14
N PRO A 50 29.43 8.39 -43.15
CA PRO A 50 30.23 7.18 -43.21
C PRO A 50 31.69 7.56 -43.44
N HIS A 51 32.39 7.94 -42.38
CA HIS A 51 33.84 8.06 -42.41
C HIS A 51 34.41 6.66 -42.58
N GLY A 52 35.33 6.46 -43.53
CA GLY A 52 35.92 5.17 -43.94
C GLY A 52 36.79 4.48 -42.89
N THR A 53 36.39 4.56 -41.62
CA THR A 53 37.03 4.01 -40.44
C THR A 53 36.08 3.03 -39.77
N ASN A 54 36.56 1.84 -39.38
CA ASN A 54 35.77 0.78 -38.75
C ASN A 54 35.37 1.09 -37.27
N LEU A 55 35.47 2.35 -36.86
CA LEU A 55 35.32 2.77 -35.46
C LEU A 55 33.88 2.54 -34.96
N GLN A 56 32.89 2.82 -35.80
CA GLN A 56 31.47 2.57 -35.49
C GLN A 56 31.20 1.07 -35.29
N GLN A 57 31.73 0.22 -36.18
CA GLN A 57 31.56 -1.22 -36.10
C GLN A 57 32.25 -1.81 -34.86
N SER A 58 33.47 -1.36 -34.56
CA SER A 58 34.18 -1.76 -33.33
C SER A 58 33.46 -1.33 -32.05
N THR A 59 32.75 -0.19 -32.08
CA THR A 59 31.99 0.31 -30.93
C THR A 59 30.73 -0.53 -30.71
N LEU A 60 30.04 -0.90 -31.79
CA LEU A 60 28.87 -1.79 -31.74
C LEU A 60 29.25 -3.21 -31.29
N ASP A 61 30.35 -3.76 -31.80
CA ASP A 61 30.80 -5.09 -31.42
C ASP A 61 31.23 -5.12 -29.95
N ALA A 62 31.92 -4.07 -29.48
CA ALA A 62 32.26 -3.94 -28.07
C ALA A 62 31.03 -3.77 -27.15
N SER A 63 29.95 -3.09 -27.60
CA SER A 63 28.72 -3.00 -26.80
C SER A 63 27.97 -4.33 -26.77
N ARG A 64 27.95 -5.09 -27.87
CA ARG A 64 27.41 -6.46 -27.93
C ARG A 64 28.17 -7.40 -27.01
N GLU A 65 29.51 -7.39 -27.06
CA GLU A 65 30.34 -8.19 -26.16
C GLU A 65 30.08 -7.83 -24.69
N ALA A 66 29.96 -6.53 -24.37
CA ALA A 66 29.64 -6.09 -23.02
C ALA A 66 28.28 -6.59 -22.54
N MET A 67 27.27 -6.58 -23.41
CA MET A 67 25.95 -7.15 -23.14
C MET A 67 26.03 -8.66 -22.88
N HIS A 68 26.74 -9.40 -23.74
CA HIS A 68 26.93 -10.84 -23.58
C HIS A 68 27.68 -11.20 -22.30
N MET A 69 28.71 -10.43 -21.91
CA MET A 69 29.39 -10.60 -20.62
C MET A 69 28.49 -10.29 -19.43
N ALA A 70 27.68 -9.22 -19.50
CA ALA A 70 26.75 -8.88 -18.43
C ALA A 70 25.69 -9.97 -18.23
N LEU A 71 25.16 -10.54 -19.33
CA LEU A 71 24.19 -11.63 -19.29
C LEU A 71 24.79 -12.97 -18.84
N SER A 72 26.05 -13.23 -19.17
CA SER A 72 26.75 -14.46 -18.77
C SER A 72 27.31 -14.42 -17.35
N SER A 73 27.39 -13.22 -16.75
CA SER A 73 27.82 -13.07 -15.36
C SER A 73 26.87 -13.81 -14.42
N THR A 74 27.42 -14.71 -13.61
CA THR A 74 26.68 -15.40 -12.56
C THR A 74 26.31 -14.39 -11.48
N ARG A 75 25.01 -14.11 -11.34
CA ARG A 75 24.51 -13.26 -10.26
C ARG A 75 24.67 -14.00 -8.94
N PHE A 76 25.64 -13.59 -8.12
CA PHE A 76 25.77 -14.08 -6.76
C PHE A 76 24.75 -13.39 -5.86
N HIS A 77 24.09 -14.17 -4.99
CA HIS A 77 23.31 -13.61 -3.89
C HIS A 77 24.27 -12.92 -2.92
N GLN A 78 23.85 -11.79 -2.34
CA GLN A 78 24.66 -11.11 -1.34
C GLN A 78 24.91 -12.07 -0.17
N SER A 79 26.15 -12.16 0.31
CA SER A 79 26.53 -13.04 1.44
C SER A 79 25.81 -12.71 2.75
N SER A 80 25.06 -11.61 2.80
CA SER A 80 24.24 -11.15 3.91
C SER A 80 22.73 -11.32 3.69
N ALA A 81 22.29 -12.13 2.71
CA ALA A 81 20.88 -12.42 2.54
C ALA A 81 20.31 -13.04 3.82
N GLN A 82 19.12 -12.58 4.21
CA GLN A 82 18.45 -13.12 5.38
C GLN A 82 17.88 -14.48 5.05
N ARG A 83 17.79 -15.35 6.06
CA ARG A 83 17.28 -16.71 5.89
C ARG A 83 15.85 -16.81 6.43
N ALA A 84 15.01 -17.49 5.68
CA ALA A 84 13.68 -17.91 6.11
C ALA A 84 13.42 -19.38 5.77
N ILE A 85 12.41 -19.97 6.41
CA ILE A 85 12.00 -21.35 6.22
C ILE A 85 10.57 -21.32 5.69
N TYR A 86 10.33 -22.03 4.58
CA TYR A 86 8.99 -22.20 4.05
C TYR A 86 8.13 -23.05 4.99
N ASP A 87 6.88 -22.65 5.18
CA ASP A 87 5.88 -23.38 5.94
C ASP A 87 4.77 -23.87 5.02
N GLU A 88 4.64 -25.19 4.94
CA GLU A 88 3.66 -25.88 4.10
C GLU A 88 2.22 -25.73 4.59
N ILE A 89 2.00 -25.43 5.88
CA ILE A 89 0.66 -25.40 6.48
C ILE A 89 -0.04 -24.07 6.20
N GLU A 90 0.62 -22.96 6.52
CA GLU A 90 0.06 -21.61 6.32
C GLU A 90 0.49 -20.98 4.98
N HIS A 91 1.26 -21.71 4.16
CA HIS A 91 1.76 -21.29 2.84
C HIS A 91 2.52 -19.95 2.87
N GLY A 92 3.35 -19.75 3.89
CA GLY A 92 4.17 -18.56 4.04
C GLY A 92 5.60 -18.91 4.42
N ALA A 93 6.32 -17.95 5.00
CA ALA A 93 7.69 -18.18 5.41
C ALA A 93 8.03 -17.54 6.75
N TRP A 94 8.73 -18.28 7.59
CA TRP A 94 9.24 -17.77 8.86
C TRP A 94 10.67 -17.29 8.74
N VAL A 95 10.95 -16.07 9.19
CA VAL A 95 12.31 -15.52 9.20
C VAL A 95 13.11 -16.09 10.35
N VAL A 96 14.30 -16.63 10.05
CA VAL A 96 15.21 -17.23 11.04
C VAL A 96 16.03 -16.14 11.74
N ASN A 97 16.61 -15.24 10.94
CA ASN A 97 17.46 -14.14 11.42
C ASN A 97 16.79 -12.80 11.06
N GLU A 98 16.15 -12.19 12.07
CA GLU A 98 15.54 -10.86 11.91
C GLU A 98 16.62 -9.79 11.67
N GLY A 99 16.34 -8.86 10.75
CA GLY A 99 17.29 -7.91 10.21
C GLY A 99 16.76 -7.23 8.95
N GLY A 100 17.50 -6.29 8.38
CA GLY A 100 17.13 -5.63 7.13
C GLY A 100 16.17 -4.44 7.28
N SER A 101 16.39 -3.40 6.47
CA SER A 101 15.55 -2.20 6.46
C SER A 101 14.12 -2.48 5.99
N TRP A 102 13.90 -3.55 5.22
CA TRP A 102 12.61 -3.96 4.66
C TRP A 102 11.61 -4.40 5.74
N ALA A 103 12.07 -4.95 6.87
CA ALA A 103 11.23 -5.45 7.97
C ALA A 103 10.36 -4.36 8.63
N LYS A 104 10.66 -3.08 8.39
CA LYS A 104 9.84 -1.94 8.79
C LYS A 104 8.49 -1.87 8.08
N SER A 105 8.38 -2.48 6.90
CA SER A 105 7.22 -2.37 6.01
C SER A 105 6.65 -3.71 5.53
N VAL A 106 7.28 -4.82 5.93
CA VAL A 106 7.00 -6.17 5.45
C VAL A 106 7.06 -7.14 6.64
N GLY A 107 6.21 -8.17 6.59
CA GLY A 107 6.11 -9.25 7.55
C GLY A 107 5.35 -8.89 8.82
N ILE A 108 4.79 -9.88 9.50
CA ILE A 108 3.98 -9.73 10.70
C ILE A 108 4.67 -10.45 11.86
N PRO A 109 4.91 -9.79 13.01
CA PRO A 109 5.41 -10.49 14.19
C PRO A 109 4.32 -11.44 14.71
N LYS A 110 4.56 -12.75 14.66
CA LYS A 110 3.63 -13.80 15.08
C LYS A 110 4.35 -14.78 16.01
N LYS A 111 3.65 -15.29 17.02
CA LYS A 111 4.16 -16.38 17.85
C LYS A 111 4.14 -17.67 17.03
N VAL A 112 5.25 -18.39 16.97
CA VAL A 112 5.32 -19.67 16.26
C VAL A 112 4.38 -20.67 16.95
N PRO A 113 3.39 -21.24 16.23
CA PRO A 113 2.54 -22.31 16.73
C PRO A 113 3.36 -23.52 17.21
N GLU A 114 2.86 -24.25 18.21
CA GLU A 114 3.56 -25.43 18.73
C GLU A 114 3.77 -26.51 17.67
N SER A 115 2.84 -26.66 16.73
CA SER A 115 2.92 -27.57 15.59
C SER A 115 4.01 -27.20 14.58
N GLN A 116 4.61 -26.01 14.66
CA GLN A 116 5.61 -25.50 13.72
C GLN A 116 6.96 -25.22 14.39
N ARG A 117 7.06 -25.40 15.70
CA ARG A 117 8.30 -25.22 16.47
C ARG A 117 9.42 -26.15 16.01
N TRP A 118 9.07 -27.33 15.53
CA TRP A 118 10.00 -28.30 14.96
C TRP A 118 10.77 -27.74 13.76
N LEU A 119 10.20 -26.78 13.00
CA LEU A 119 10.90 -26.08 11.91
C LEU A 119 12.17 -25.38 12.40
N PHE A 120 12.29 -25.08 13.69
CA PHE A 120 13.46 -24.44 14.29
C PHE A 120 14.32 -25.39 15.13
N GLY A 121 14.07 -26.71 15.06
CA GLY A 121 14.73 -27.68 15.93
C GLY A 121 14.32 -27.55 17.41
N MET A 122 13.20 -26.90 17.71
CA MET A 122 12.65 -26.82 19.06
C MET A 122 11.87 -28.12 19.33
N GLN A 123 12.46 -29.06 20.05
CA GLN A 123 11.79 -30.31 20.44
C GLN A 123 10.75 -30.05 21.54
N LYS A 124 9.69 -30.87 21.54
CA LYS A 124 8.86 -31.05 22.74
C LYS A 124 9.77 -31.60 23.83
N HIS A 125 9.91 -30.88 24.94
CA HIS A 125 10.22 -31.55 26.20
C HIS A 125 8.97 -32.32 26.60
N THR A 126 8.79 -33.53 26.05
CA THR A 126 7.93 -34.53 26.66
C THR A 126 8.56 -34.89 28.00
N GLU A 127 7.78 -34.85 29.07
CA GLU A 127 8.19 -35.23 30.43
C GLU A 127 8.52 -36.73 30.56
N GLU A 128 8.63 -37.47 29.45
CA GLU A 128 8.81 -38.93 29.39
C GLU A 128 10.27 -39.38 29.21
N GLU A 129 11.24 -38.47 29.04
CA GLU A 129 12.68 -38.82 28.98
C GLU A 129 13.39 -38.77 30.36
N LEU A 130 12.65 -38.78 31.48
CA LEU A 130 13.21 -38.79 32.84
C LEU A 130 13.02 -40.11 33.62
N GLU A 131 12.70 -41.21 32.95
CA GLU A 131 12.68 -42.55 33.58
C GLU A 131 13.50 -43.60 32.80
N GLY A 132 14.53 -43.17 32.06
CA GLY A 132 15.21 -44.04 31.09
C GLY A 132 16.74 -44.04 31.11
N GLU A 133 17.41 -43.63 32.18
CA GLU A 133 18.87 -43.84 32.33
C GLU A 133 19.22 -44.12 33.80
N ASP A 134 18.76 -45.24 34.34
CA ASP A 134 19.32 -45.84 35.57
C ASP A 134 19.02 -47.36 35.54
N LEU A 135 19.88 -48.12 34.87
CA LEU A 135 20.07 -49.59 34.93
C LEU A 135 21.09 -49.87 33.81
N GLU A 136 22.38 -49.98 34.08
CA GLU A 136 23.01 -51.21 34.54
C GLU A 136 24.30 -50.87 35.31
N ASP A 137 24.35 -51.20 36.60
CA ASP A 137 25.57 -51.75 37.18
C ASP A 137 25.18 -52.73 38.30
N SER A 138 25.54 -53.98 38.06
CA SER A 138 25.21 -55.15 38.86
C SER A 138 25.76 -55.04 40.28
N ALA A 139 24.86 -55.20 41.26
CA ALA A 139 25.21 -55.42 42.65
C ALA A 139 25.91 -56.79 42.85
N SER A 140 26.99 -56.79 43.64
CA SER A 140 27.15 -57.82 44.67
C SER A 140 27.87 -57.27 45.91
N THR A 141 27.07 -57.14 46.98
CA THR A 141 27.32 -57.69 48.32
C THR A 141 28.21 -56.91 49.32
N ALA A 142 27.50 -56.16 50.17
CA ALA A 142 27.44 -56.28 51.64
C ALA A 142 28.31 -55.38 52.54
N LYS A 143 27.60 -54.81 53.55
CA LYS A 143 28.03 -54.38 54.90
C LYS A 143 28.75 -53.02 54.97
N ASP A 144 28.47 -52.10 55.90
CA ASP A 144 27.70 -52.07 57.14
C ASP A 144 27.23 -50.60 57.39
N GLU A 145 26.42 -50.47 58.43
CA GLU A 145 25.76 -49.32 59.06
C GLU A 145 26.63 -48.05 59.23
N ASP A 146 26.03 -46.86 59.06
CA ASP A 146 25.78 -45.89 60.15
C ASP A 146 25.41 -44.48 59.62
N ASP A 147 24.67 -43.78 60.48
CA ASP A 147 24.02 -42.48 60.37
C ASP A 147 24.78 -41.34 59.68
N ASP A 148 24.06 -40.51 58.90
CA ASP A 148 24.03 -39.05 59.17
C ASP A 148 22.97 -38.30 58.34
N LEU A 149 22.08 -37.62 59.07
CA LEU A 149 21.10 -36.66 58.55
C LEU A 149 21.82 -35.38 58.09
N LEU A 150 21.99 -35.20 56.78
CA LEU A 150 22.37 -33.90 56.22
C LEU A 150 21.45 -33.49 55.07
N PHE A 151 20.66 -32.43 55.33
CA PHE A 151 19.96 -31.62 54.34
C PHE A 151 20.92 -31.22 53.21
N SER A 152 20.75 -31.82 52.03
CA SER A 152 21.51 -31.42 50.84
C SER A 152 20.85 -30.19 50.22
N SER A 153 21.48 -29.03 50.41
CA SER A 153 21.12 -27.80 49.72
C SER A 153 21.29 -27.95 48.20
N PRO A 154 20.42 -27.35 47.35
CA PRO A 154 20.45 -27.57 45.92
C PRO A 154 21.76 -27.06 45.31
N SER A 155 22.52 -28.01 44.77
CA SER A 155 23.83 -27.81 44.12
C SER A 155 23.78 -26.71 43.07
N ALA A 156 24.85 -25.89 43.00
CA ALA A 156 24.95 -24.76 42.08
C ALA A 156 24.78 -25.16 40.60
N ASN A 157 25.10 -26.40 40.23
CA ASN A 157 24.88 -26.95 38.90
C ASN A 157 23.38 -27.05 38.53
N ASP A 158 22.52 -27.29 39.52
CA ASP A 158 21.09 -27.46 39.32
C ASP A 158 20.36 -26.11 39.15
N LYS A 159 20.94 -25.03 39.69
CA LYS A 159 20.50 -23.66 39.43
C LYS A 159 20.94 -23.16 38.06
N ILE A 160 22.13 -23.55 37.60
CA ILE A 160 22.67 -23.21 36.28
C ILE A 160 21.89 -23.93 35.16
N SER A 161 21.54 -25.20 35.36
CA SER A 161 20.71 -25.97 34.41
C SER A 161 19.29 -25.39 34.33
N LYS A 162 18.65 -25.07 35.45
CA LYS A 162 17.33 -24.42 35.50
C LYS A 162 17.35 -23.01 34.88
N ALA A 163 18.40 -22.23 35.13
CA ALA A 163 18.57 -20.90 34.50
C ALA A 163 18.81 -20.99 32.98
N LYS A 164 19.57 -21.98 32.50
CA LYS A 164 19.74 -22.25 31.06
C LYS A 164 18.43 -22.71 30.43
N LYS A 165 17.70 -23.65 31.04
CA LYS A 165 16.40 -24.16 30.56
C LYS A 165 15.35 -23.03 30.47
N ASN A 166 15.28 -22.19 31.49
CA ASN A 166 14.43 -20.99 31.48
C ASN A 166 14.83 -19.96 30.41
N LYS A 167 16.13 -19.83 30.09
CA LYS A 167 16.62 -18.92 29.05
C LYS A 167 16.34 -19.44 27.64
N VAL A 168 16.42 -20.75 27.42
CA VAL A 168 16.06 -21.41 26.14
C VAL A 168 14.55 -21.31 25.91
N GLN A 169 13.73 -21.71 26.89
CA GLN A 169 12.25 -21.61 26.79
C GLN A 169 11.74 -20.18 26.62
N LYS A 170 12.45 -19.18 27.16
CA LYS A 170 12.12 -17.77 26.95
C LYS A 170 12.37 -17.33 25.50
N LYS A 171 13.46 -17.80 24.89
CA LYS A 171 13.79 -17.52 23.48
C LYS A 171 12.83 -18.21 22.50
N ASP A 172 12.35 -19.40 22.85
CA ASP A 172 11.40 -20.17 22.02
C ASP A 172 9.96 -19.62 22.05
N ASN A 173 9.66 -18.71 22.97
CA ASN A 173 8.39 -18.00 23.07
C ASN A 173 8.42 -16.59 22.47
N GLU A 174 9.57 -16.13 21.97
CA GLU A 174 9.66 -14.82 21.31
C GLU A 174 8.90 -14.83 19.98
N PRO A 175 8.16 -13.75 19.65
CA PRO A 175 7.52 -13.63 18.35
C PRO A 175 8.60 -13.62 17.27
N ARG A 176 8.32 -14.31 16.16
CA ARG A 176 9.16 -14.30 14.97
C ARG A 176 8.44 -13.58 13.83
N LEU A 177 9.19 -13.01 12.92
CA LEU A 177 8.65 -12.40 11.72
C LEU A 177 8.11 -13.47 10.75
N TRP A 178 6.82 -13.41 10.49
CA TRP A 178 6.09 -14.19 9.48
C TRP A 178 5.96 -13.39 8.20
N LEU A 179 6.17 -14.03 7.04
CA LEU A 179 6.01 -13.42 5.72
C LEU A 179 4.85 -14.06 4.99
N LEU A 180 3.98 -13.22 4.43
CA LEU A 180 2.96 -13.65 3.48
C LEU A 180 3.59 -14.10 2.15
N PRO A 181 2.88 -14.91 1.34
CA PRO A 181 3.39 -15.37 0.04
C PRO A 181 3.97 -14.25 -0.85
N GLU A 182 3.26 -13.13 -0.96
CA GLU A 182 3.63 -11.99 -1.80
C GLU A 182 4.86 -11.24 -1.26
N GLU A 183 5.01 -11.22 0.07
CA GLU A 183 6.14 -10.61 0.75
C GLU A 183 7.39 -11.46 0.59
N ALA A 184 7.26 -12.77 0.80
CA ALA A 184 8.31 -13.76 0.65
C ALA A 184 8.85 -13.77 -0.79
N LEU A 185 7.95 -13.90 -1.77
CA LEU A 185 8.31 -13.95 -3.18
C LEU A 185 8.97 -12.65 -3.65
N TRP A 186 8.47 -11.49 -3.21
CA TRP A 186 9.08 -10.20 -3.51
C TRP A 186 10.50 -10.07 -2.94
N LEU A 187 10.73 -10.53 -1.71
CA LEU A 187 12.06 -10.48 -1.08
C LEU A 187 13.06 -11.45 -1.72
N ILE A 188 12.60 -12.63 -2.16
CA ILE A 188 13.42 -13.59 -2.94
C ILE A 188 13.83 -12.96 -4.27
N GLU A 189 12.90 -12.36 -5.01
CA GLU A 189 13.20 -11.72 -6.30
C GLU A 189 14.19 -10.57 -6.18
N ARG A 190 14.17 -9.87 -5.05
CA ARG A 190 15.12 -8.79 -4.75
C ARG A 190 16.49 -9.32 -4.33
N GLY A 191 16.65 -10.62 -4.12
CA GLY A 191 17.88 -11.25 -3.62
C GLY A 191 18.20 -10.87 -2.17
N THR A 192 17.22 -10.38 -1.41
CA THR A 192 17.40 -9.95 -0.02
C THR A 192 17.09 -11.05 1.00
N LEU A 193 16.35 -12.07 0.56
CA LEU A 193 15.92 -13.19 1.37
C LEU A 193 16.19 -14.49 0.62
N GLU A 194 16.77 -15.44 1.32
CA GLU A 194 16.92 -16.83 0.90
C GLU A 194 15.93 -17.67 1.72
N ILE A 195 15.06 -18.41 1.04
CA ILE A 195 14.09 -19.29 1.70
C ILE A 195 14.55 -20.72 1.48
N SER A 196 14.58 -21.52 2.53
CA SER A 196 14.87 -22.96 2.45
C SER A 196 13.60 -23.78 2.59
N TRP A 197 13.61 -24.98 2.01
CA TRP A 197 12.61 -26.00 2.29
C TRP A 197 12.63 -26.40 3.77
N PRO A 198 11.48 -26.82 4.35
CA PRO A 198 11.49 -27.44 5.66
C PRO A 198 12.40 -28.69 5.62
N ALA A 199 13.17 -28.90 6.69
CA ALA A 199 13.95 -30.13 6.85
C ALA A 199 13.02 -31.27 7.27
N ASP A 200 13.40 -32.53 7.06
CA ASP A 200 12.61 -33.61 7.64
C ASP A 200 12.81 -33.70 9.17
N VAL A 201 11.86 -34.34 9.86
CA VAL A 201 11.94 -34.51 11.32
C VAL A 201 13.17 -35.35 11.66
N GLY A 202 14.13 -34.75 12.37
CA GLY A 202 15.37 -35.41 12.80
C GLY A 202 16.59 -35.13 11.91
N GLU A 203 16.42 -34.35 10.83
CA GLU A 203 17.53 -33.92 9.96
C GLU A 203 18.24 -32.66 10.50
N ASP A 204 19.52 -32.53 10.20
CA ASP A 204 20.34 -31.41 10.65
C ASP A 204 19.85 -30.08 10.09
N THR A 205 19.23 -29.29 10.96
CA THR A 205 18.69 -27.96 10.63
C THR A 205 19.74 -26.97 10.09
N SER A 206 21.04 -27.27 10.18
CA SER A 206 22.12 -26.45 9.63
C SER A 206 22.27 -26.56 8.11
N GLU A 207 21.79 -27.65 7.48
CA GLU A 207 22.03 -27.97 6.06
C GLU A 207 20.74 -27.94 5.22
N ARG A 208 19.82 -27.00 5.50
CA ARG A 208 18.58 -26.90 4.71
C ARG A 208 18.82 -26.53 3.25
N LEU A 209 18.13 -27.21 2.35
CA LEU A 209 18.16 -26.94 0.91
C LEU A 209 17.51 -25.58 0.60
N PRO A 210 18.24 -24.60 0.03
CA PRO A 210 17.64 -23.35 -0.42
C PRO A 210 16.72 -23.58 -1.63
N MET A 211 15.58 -22.90 -1.61
CA MET A 211 14.59 -22.92 -2.66
C MET A 211 15.04 -22.04 -3.83
N SER A 212 14.87 -22.53 -5.05
CA SER A 212 15.08 -21.70 -6.24
C SER A 212 13.94 -20.68 -6.39
N ILE A 213 14.20 -19.56 -7.06
CA ILE A 213 13.17 -18.57 -7.38
C ILE A 213 11.97 -19.20 -8.12
N GLN A 214 12.23 -20.15 -9.02
CA GLN A 214 11.19 -20.86 -9.77
C GLN A 214 10.35 -21.75 -8.86
N ALA A 215 10.98 -22.44 -7.92
CA ALA A 215 10.28 -23.22 -6.91
C ALA A 215 9.43 -22.31 -6.00
N ALA A 216 9.95 -21.14 -5.61
CA ALA A 216 9.19 -20.18 -4.82
C ALA A 216 7.94 -19.68 -5.57
N HIS A 217 8.06 -19.36 -6.86
CA HIS A 217 6.88 -19.03 -7.67
C HIS A 217 5.88 -20.18 -7.71
N ALA A 218 6.33 -21.41 -7.91
CA ALA A 218 5.45 -22.58 -8.01
C ALA A 218 4.71 -22.88 -6.69
N VAL A 219 5.34 -22.59 -5.56
CA VAL A 219 4.79 -22.90 -4.23
C VAL A 219 3.90 -21.77 -3.70
N PHE A 220 4.31 -20.51 -3.89
CA PHE A 220 3.56 -19.36 -3.38
C PHE A 220 2.40 -18.93 -4.28
N LEU A 221 2.44 -19.26 -5.58
CA LEU A 221 1.35 -18.98 -6.51
C LEU A 221 0.46 -20.22 -6.69
N GLY A 222 -0.86 -20.04 -6.78
CA GLY A 222 -1.75 -21.09 -7.30
C GLY A 222 -2.72 -21.75 -6.31
N MET A 223 -2.95 -21.18 -5.13
CA MET A 223 -3.99 -21.66 -4.20
C MET A 223 -5.23 -20.75 -4.16
N GLU A 224 -5.67 -20.26 -5.32
CA GLU A 224 -6.71 -19.23 -5.48
C GLU A 224 -8.00 -19.54 -4.71
N LYS A 225 -8.44 -20.81 -4.73
CA LYS A 225 -9.68 -21.27 -4.06
C LYS A 225 -9.59 -21.30 -2.53
N ALA A 226 -8.39 -21.27 -1.96
CA ALA A 226 -8.17 -21.17 -0.51
C ALA A 226 -7.77 -19.73 -0.09
N GLY A 227 -7.92 -18.75 -0.99
CA GLY A 227 -7.44 -17.39 -0.79
C GLY A 227 -5.92 -17.27 -0.89
N GLY A 228 -5.27 -18.14 -1.67
CA GLY A 228 -3.87 -18.03 -2.03
C GLY A 228 -3.59 -16.87 -2.98
N LEU A 229 -2.30 -16.54 -3.13
CA LEU A 229 -1.83 -15.44 -3.96
C LEU A 229 -1.96 -15.81 -5.45
N THR A 230 -2.63 -14.97 -6.24
CA THR A 230 -2.63 -15.10 -7.70
C THR A 230 -1.42 -14.40 -8.31
N LEU A 231 -1.08 -14.76 -9.55
CA LEU A 231 -0.01 -14.08 -10.28
C LEU A 231 -0.33 -12.58 -10.46
N GLU A 232 -1.57 -12.25 -10.79
CA GLU A 232 -2.04 -10.88 -10.97
C GLU A 232 -1.91 -10.09 -9.67
N GLU A 233 -2.37 -10.65 -8.56
CA GLU A 233 -2.23 -10.02 -7.25
C GLU A 233 -0.78 -9.75 -6.90
N TYR A 234 0.11 -10.70 -7.21
CA TYR A 234 1.54 -10.54 -7.00
C TYR A 234 2.16 -9.46 -7.90
N THR A 235 1.83 -9.42 -9.19
CA THR A 235 2.33 -8.39 -10.11
C THR A 235 1.94 -6.98 -9.66
N VAL A 236 0.71 -6.80 -9.17
CA VAL A 236 0.26 -5.52 -8.60
C VAL A 236 1.02 -5.19 -7.32
N TYR A 237 1.19 -6.18 -6.44
CA TYR A 237 1.99 -6.01 -5.21
C TYR A 237 3.41 -5.55 -5.53
N GLN A 238 4.10 -6.21 -6.47
CA GLN A 238 5.44 -5.83 -6.91
C GLN A 238 5.49 -4.40 -7.44
N TYR A 239 4.54 -4.03 -8.30
CA TYR A 239 4.48 -2.69 -8.89
C TYR A 239 4.37 -1.63 -7.80
N LEU A 240 3.42 -1.81 -6.86
CA LEU A 240 3.21 -0.89 -5.76
C LEU A 240 4.42 -0.79 -4.82
N LYS A 241 5.06 -1.93 -4.52
CA LYS A 241 6.31 -1.95 -3.73
C LYS A 241 7.45 -1.23 -4.44
N ARG A 242 7.61 -1.41 -5.76
CA ARG A 242 8.62 -0.72 -6.57
C ARG A 242 8.36 0.78 -6.65
N ALA A 243 7.09 1.19 -6.66
CA ALA A 243 6.67 2.59 -6.59
C ALA A 243 6.87 3.22 -5.19
N GLY A 244 7.32 2.45 -4.19
CA GLY A 244 7.64 2.95 -2.84
C GLY A 244 6.45 2.98 -1.89
N PHE A 245 5.34 2.33 -2.22
CA PHE A 245 4.21 2.19 -1.31
C PHE A 245 4.43 1.06 -0.31
N ILE A 246 3.70 1.15 0.80
CA ILE A 246 3.56 0.06 1.76
C ILE A 246 2.22 -0.62 1.46
N VAL A 247 2.25 -1.93 1.25
CA VAL A 247 1.11 -2.69 0.76
C VAL A 247 0.81 -3.77 1.79
N LEU A 248 -0.44 -3.80 2.27
CA LEU A 248 -0.92 -4.81 3.21
C LEU A 248 -2.12 -5.51 2.58
N ARG A 249 -2.22 -6.83 2.78
CA ARG A 249 -3.38 -7.58 2.34
C ARG A 249 -4.63 -7.11 3.08
N ALA A 250 -5.70 -6.82 2.34
CA ALA A 250 -6.90 -6.19 2.89
C ALA A 250 -7.59 -7.05 3.95
N ARG A 251 -7.74 -8.35 3.70
CA ARG A 251 -8.38 -9.29 4.65
C ARG A 251 -7.70 -9.35 6.02
N ASP A 252 -6.38 -9.17 6.06
CA ASP A 252 -5.59 -9.22 7.30
C ASP A 252 -5.51 -7.84 7.98
N ASN A 253 -6.01 -6.79 7.30
CA ASN A 253 -5.84 -5.39 7.67
C ASN A 253 -7.17 -4.62 7.80
N LEU A 254 -8.29 -5.33 7.99
CA LEU A 254 -9.63 -4.77 8.14
C LEU A 254 -9.77 -3.87 9.39
N HIS A 255 -9.06 -4.20 10.47
CA HIS A 255 -9.10 -3.47 11.74
C HIS A 255 -8.61 -2.01 11.65
N ASN A 256 -7.84 -1.68 10.60
CA ASN A 256 -7.34 -0.34 10.36
C ASN A 256 -8.27 0.50 9.47
N VAL A 257 -9.32 -0.09 8.91
CA VAL A 257 -10.32 0.63 8.12
C VAL A 257 -11.22 1.42 9.10
N PRO A 258 -11.32 2.76 8.95
CA PRO A 258 -12.18 3.56 9.82
C PRO A 258 -13.63 3.10 9.70
N ASN A 259 -14.23 2.71 10.82
CA ASN A 259 -15.68 2.60 10.88
C ASN A 259 -16.24 4.01 11.10
N TYR A 260 -17.13 4.47 10.22
CA TYR A 260 -17.78 5.76 10.37
C TYR A 260 -18.72 5.68 11.59
N LYS A 261 -18.23 6.11 12.76
CA LYS A 261 -19.09 6.37 13.89
C LYS A 261 -19.72 7.73 13.67
N GLU A 262 -21.04 7.77 13.54
CA GLU A 262 -21.79 9.03 13.60
C GLU A 262 -21.37 9.77 14.86
N THR A 263 -20.50 10.77 14.72
CA THR A 263 -20.41 11.81 15.72
C THR A 263 -21.82 12.35 15.84
N THR A 264 -22.39 12.24 17.03
CA THR A 264 -23.69 12.82 17.38
C THR A 264 -23.58 14.33 17.20
N GLU A 265 -23.66 14.78 15.95
CA GLU A 265 -23.97 16.15 15.64
C GLU A 265 -25.36 16.37 16.21
N TRP A 266 -25.42 17.17 17.27
CA TRP A 266 -26.67 17.72 17.76
C TRP A 266 -27.42 18.26 16.55
N PRO A 267 -28.75 18.02 16.45
CA PRO A 267 -29.48 18.29 15.23
C PRO A 267 -29.28 19.74 14.85
N ASN A 268 -28.43 19.97 13.86
CA ASN A 268 -28.29 21.26 13.23
C ASN A 268 -29.69 21.57 12.72
N LEU A 269 -30.37 22.54 13.35
CA LEU A 269 -31.73 22.98 13.00
C LEU A 269 -31.82 23.30 11.49
N THR A 270 -30.71 23.63 10.85
CA THR A 270 -30.58 23.83 9.39
C THR A 270 -30.93 22.58 8.57
N SER A 271 -30.75 21.36 9.08
CA SER A 271 -31.16 20.11 8.40
C SER A 271 -32.68 19.91 8.44
N PHE A 272 -33.32 20.30 9.55
CA PHE A 272 -34.78 20.33 9.69
C PHE A 272 -35.39 21.36 8.74
N TRP A 273 -34.79 22.56 8.65
CA TRP A 273 -35.19 23.57 7.66
C TRP A 273 -34.88 23.14 6.22
N LYS A 274 -33.78 22.45 5.92
CA LYS A 274 -33.54 21.86 4.58
C LYS A 274 -34.57 20.81 4.21
N LYS A 275 -35.04 19.97 5.14
CA LYS A 275 -36.16 19.01 4.93
C LYS A 275 -37.54 19.69 4.86
N LEU A 276 -37.71 20.85 5.51
CA LEU A 276 -38.93 21.68 5.44
C LEU A 276 -38.98 22.59 4.20
N PHE A 277 -37.84 23.03 3.68
CA PHE A 277 -37.69 23.77 2.42
C PHE A 277 -37.46 22.84 1.21
N SER A 278 -37.19 21.55 1.44
CA SER A 278 -37.36 20.50 0.43
C SER A 278 -38.81 20.04 0.30
N LYS A 279 -39.77 20.66 1.02
CA LYS A 279 -41.17 20.59 0.63
C LYS A 279 -41.26 21.15 -0.79
N GLN A 280 -41.49 20.25 -1.74
CA GLN A 280 -41.84 20.59 -3.10
C GLN A 280 -42.94 21.66 -3.05
N PRO A 281 -42.79 22.82 -3.72
CA PRO A 281 -43.93 23.69 -3.91
C PRO A 281 -45.03 22.88 -4.60
N PRO A 282 -46.30 22.98 -4.17
CA PRO A 282 -47.41 22.14 -4.66
C PRO A 282 -47.88 22.50 -6.09
N ALA A 283 -46.96 22.84 -7.01
CA ALA A 283 -47.33 23.42 -8.30
C ALA A 283 -46.69 22.79 -9.55
N LEU A 284 -45.93 21.68 -9.44
CA LEU A 284 -45.39 20.97 -10.62
C LEU A 284 -45.75 19.48 -10.68
N SER A 285 -46.64 19.01 -9.81
CA SER A 285 -47.04 17.59 -9.70
C SER A 285 -47.94 17.08 -10.84
N ARG A 286 -48.09 17.83 -11.93
CA ARG A 286 -48.94 17.43 -13.05
C ARG A 286 -48.13 16.97 -14.27
N ARG A 287 -47.12 16.12 -14.02
CA ARG A 287 -46.37 15.46 -15.10
C ARG A 287 -47.31 14.53 -15.86
N GLY A 288 -47.58 14.84 -17.13
CA GLY A 288 -48.28 13.92 -18.03
C GLY A 288 -47.38 12.71 -18.32
N LYS A 289 -47.98 11.50 -18.43
CA LYS A 289 -47.25 10.29 -18.84
C LYS A 289 -46.63 10.42 -20.25
N THR A 290 -47.16 11.34 -21.05
CA THR A 290 -46.69 11.69 -22.40
C THR A 290 -46.70 13.23 -22.55
N GLY A 291 -45.72 13.78 -23.27
CA GLY A 291 -45.58 15.22 -23.50
C GLY A 291 -44.15 15.73 -23.31
N PRO A 292 -43.90 17.03 -23.53
CA PRO A 292 -42.59 17.64 -23.36
C PRO A 292 -42.12 17.56 -21.89
N LEU A 293 -40.83 17.31 -21.68
CA LEU A 293 -40.22 17.15 -20.34
C LEU A 293 -40.44 18.38 -19.45
N VAL A 294 -40.40 19.56 -20.06
CA VAL A 294 -40.78 20.84 -19.45
C VAL A 294 -42.12 21.23 -20.06
N GLN A 295 -43.16 21.30 -19.25
CA GLN A 295 -44.48 21.68 -19.75
C GLN A 295 -44.50 23.16 -20.16
N PRO A 296 -45.19 23.55 -21.23
CA PRO A 296 -45.43 24.95 -21.52
C PRO A 296 -46.15 25.60 -20.32
N GLY A 297 -45.53 26.59 -19.69
CA GLY A 297 -46.02 27.17 -18.45
C GLY A 297 -45.17 28.33 -17.95
N LEU A 298 -45.68 29.06 -16.96
CA LEU A 298 -44.97 30.18 -16.34
C LEU A 298 -44.07 29.66 -15.21
N TYR A 299 -42.77 29.67 -15.43
CA TYR A 299 -41.76 29.32 -14.42
C TYR A 299 -41.21 30.59 -13.76
N ARG A 300 -41.15 30.61 -12.42
CA ARG A 300 -40.64 31.77 -11.66
C ARG A 300 -39.15 31.66 -11.33
N SER A 301 -38.60 30.45 -11.34
CA SER A 301 -37.18 30.19 -11.15
C SER A 301 -36.69 29.16 -12.16
N TYR A 302 -35.43 29.30 -12.61
CA TYR A 302 -34.75 28.25 -13.36
C TYR A 302 -34.65 26.95 -12.55
N ASP A 303 -34.64 27.04 -11.22
CA ASP A 303 -34.64 25.88 -10.33
C ASP A 303 -35.89 25.01 -10.53
N ASP A 304 -37.04 25.61 -10.80
CA ASP A 304 -38.29 24.89 -11.07
C ASP A 304 -38.22 24.08 -12.37
N ILE A 305 -37.57 24.66 -13.39
CA ILE A 305 -37.33 24.01 -14.68
C ILE A 305 -36.35 22.85 -14.52
N PHE A 306 -35.23 23.06 -13.84
CA PHE A 306 -34.22 22.01 -13.62
C PHE A 306 -34.75 20.86 -12.74
N ARG A 307 -35.66 21.15 -11.79
CA ARG A 307 -36.36 20.10 -11.01
C ARG A 307 -37.25 19.23 -11.90
N MET A 308 -37.93 19.80 -12.90
CA MET A 308 -38.72 19.01 -13.85
C MET A 308 -37.86 18.16 -14.78
N LEU A 309 -36.65 18.63 -15.10
CA LEU A 309 -35.67 17.88 -15.91
C LEU A 309 -34.93 16.79 -15.12
N ALA A 310 -35.03 16.75 -13.79
CA ALA A 310 -34.42 15.73 -12.94
C ALA A 310 -35.21 14.40 -13.03
N LEU A 311 -35.02 13.66 -14.12
CA LEU A 311 -35.80 12.45 -14.42
C LEU A 311 -35.27 11.18 -13.76
N ILE A 312 -33.94 11.10 -13.67
CA ILE A 312 -33.23 9.90 -13.25
C ILE A 312 -33.06 9.98 -11.73
N PRO A 313 -33.52 8.97 -10.97
CA PRO A 313 -33.22 8.89 -9.54
C PRO A 313 -31.71 8.90 -9.32
N THR A 314 -31.26 9.77 -8.43
CA THR A 314 -29.84 9.88 -8.09
C THR A 314 -29.54 9.07 -6.84
N ASN A 315 -28.43 8.35 -6.83
CA ASN A 315 -27.90 7.74 -5.60
C ASN A 315 -27.61 8.83 -4.56
N ASP A 316 -28.04 8.60 -3.33
CA ASP A 316 -27.68 9.42 -2.17
C ASP A 316 -26.57 8.70 -1.40
N PRO A 317 -25.29 9.10 -1.58
CA PRO A 317 -24.16 8.43 -0.96
C PRO A 317 -24.14 8.62 0.57
N THR A 318 -24.96 9.52 1.11
CA THR A 318 -25.03 9.76 2.56
C THR A 318 -25.98 8.80 3.28
N SER A 319 -26.80 8.07 2.52
CA SER A 319 -27.84 7.17 3.04
C SER A 319 -27.26 5.91 3.68
N ASP A 320 -26.17 5.37 3.12
CA ASP A 320 -25.49 4.18 3.64
C ASP A 320 -24.02 4.48 3.93
N LYS A 321 -23.69 4.53 5.22
CA LYS A 321 -22.35 4.80 5.72
C LYS A 321 -21.66 3.55 6.27
N ASN A 322 -22.37 2.42 6.29
CA ASN A 322 -21.84 1.17 6.81
C ASN A 322 -20.89 0.53 5.79
N ILE A 323 -19.90 -0.17 6.31
CA ILE A 323 -18.96 -0.96 5.53
C ILE A 323 -19.54 -2.37 5.41
N SER A 324 -19.69 -2.84 4.18
CA SER A 324 -20.05 -4.22 3.89
C SER A 324 -18.84 -5.14 4.10
N PRO A 325 -19.04 -6.35 4.64
CA PRO A 325 -17.98 -7.34 4.71
C PRO A 325 -17.57 -7.79 3.31
N ARG A 326 -16.39 -8.42 3.23
CA ARG A 326 -15.92 -9.12 2.04
C ARG A 326 -16.93 -10.21 1.65
N VAL A 327 -17.12 -10.41 0.35
CA VAL A 327 -17.96 -11.49 -0.17
C VAL A 327 -17.09 -12.73 -0.42
N GLU A 328 -17.49 -13.89 0.11
CA GLU A 328 -16.70 -15.13 0.01
C GLU A 328 -16.85 -15.86 -1.34
N ASP A 329 -17.64 -15.29 -2.27
CA ASP A 329 -17.81 -15.84 -3.60
C ASP A 329 -16.54 -15.63 -4.46
N PRO A 330 -16.06 -16.66 -5.18
CA PRO A 330 -14.86 -16.55 -6.04
C PRO A 330 -14.98 -15.48 -7.13
N ASP A 331 -16.19 -15.28 -7.64
CA ASP A 331 -16.47 -14.33 -8.73
C ASP A 331 -16.80 -12.92 -8.20
N ALA A 332 -16.85 -12.73 -6.89
CA ALA A 332 -17.15 -11.44 -6.30
C ALA A 332 -15.90 -10.54 -6.24
N LEU A 333 -16.11 -9.28 -6.58
CA LEU A 333 -15.07 -8.27 -6.50
C LEU A 333 -14.86 -7.86 -5.04
N ASN A 334 -13.61 -7.94 -4.60
CA ASN A 334 -13.24 -7.63 -3.24
C ASN A 334 -11.98 -6.77 -3.22
N VAL A 335 -11.87 -5.90 -2.21
CA VAL A 335 -10.63 -5.17 -1.96
C VAL A 335 -9.53 -6.19 -1.64
N THR A 336 -8.46 -6.19 -2.44
CA THR A 336 -7.31 -7.09 -2.32
C THR A 336 -6.24 -6.48 -1.41
N TYR A 337 -5.93 -5.20 -1.60
CA TYR A 337 -4.84 -4.52 -0.89
C TYR A 337 -5.27 -3.20 -0.26
N HIS A 338 -4.77 -2.97 0.95
CA HIS A 338 -4.75 -1.67 1.60
C HIS A 338 -3.35 -1.07 1.42
N VAL A 339 -3.28 0.11 0.81
CA VAL A 339 -2.01 0.74 0.41
C VAL A 339 -1.80 2.04 1.16
N TYR A 340 -0.56 2.24 1.61
CA TYR A 340 -0.13 3.37 2.41
C TYR A 340 1.05 4.07 1.75
N LYS A 341 1.09 5.40 1.85
CA LYS A 341 2.25 6.21 1.47
C LYS A 341 3.35 6.02 2.51
N ALA A 342 4.60 5.92 2.05
CA ALA A 342 5.76 5.85 2.93
C ALA A 342 6.03 7.22 3.60
N ARG A 343 5.36 7.48 4.72
CA ARG A 343 5.58 8.68 5.56
C ARG A 343 6.59 8.36 6.67
N SER A 344 7.34 9.36 7.13
CA SER A 344 8.38 9.20 8.16
C SER A 344 7.87 8.68 9.51
N GLY A 345 6.57 8.77 9.78
CA GLY A 345 5.92 8.29 11.00
C GLY A 345 5.18 6.95 10.89
N TYR A 346 5.33 6.21 9.78
CA TYR A 346 4.64 4.94 9.60
C TYR A 346 5.09 3.90 10.65
N LYS A 347 4.12 3.23 11.28
CA LYS A 347 4.34 2.11 12.20
C LYS A 347 3.62 0.88 11.70
N LYS A 348 4.35 -0.20 11.43
CA LYS A 348 3.79 -1.47 10.94
C LYS A 348 2.72 -2.06 11.87
N THR A 349 2.89 -1.91 13.17
CA THR A 349 1.97 -2.42 14.20
C THR A 349 0.69 -1.59 14.35
N ALA A 350 0.70 -0.34 13.90
CA ALA A 350 -0.43 0.58 13.98
C ALA A 350 -0.33 1.56 12.79
N PRO A 351 -0.60 1.09 11.56
CA PRO A 351 -0.38 1.89 10.36
C PRO A 351 -1.38 3.04 10.21
N GLY A 352 -2.51 3.00 10.94
CA GLY A 352 -3.61 3.94 10.80
C GLY A 352 -4.47 3.62 9.57
N PRO A 353 -5.32 4.54 9.10
CA PRO A 353 -6.18 4.29 7.95
C PRO A 353 -5.39 4.17 6.64
N PRO A 354 -5.77 3.25 5.73
CA PRO A 354 -5.19 3.16 4.40
C PRO A 354 -5.35 4.48 3.60
N ASP A 355 -4.35 4.80 2.77
CA ASP A 355 -4.44 5.92 1.83
C ASP A 355 -5.22 5.53 0.56
N PHE A 356 -5.11 4.28 0.12
CA PHE A 356 -5.77 3.75 -1.06
C PHE A 356 -6.26 2.31 -0.86
N TYR A 357 -7.34 1.96 -1.54
CA TYR A 357 -7.94 0.63 -1.57
C TYR A 357 -7.85 0.08 -2.98
N PHE A 358 -7.24 -1.10 -3.14
CA PHE A 358 -7.02 -1.71 -4.45
C PHE A 358 -7.81 -3.01 -4.58
N SER A 359 -8.49 -3.18 -5.71
CA SER A 359 -9.07 -4.45 -6.16
C SER A 359 -8.32 -4.93 -7.39
N VAL A 360 -7.76 -6.13 -7.35
CA VAL A 360 -7.03 -6.71 -8.48
C VAL A 360 -8.00 -7.49 -9.37
N LEU A 361 -7.92 -7.26 -10.68
CA LEU A 361 -8.77 -7.90 -11.68
C LEU A 361 -7.92 -8.55 -12.76
N ASN A 362 -8.21 -9.81 -13.08
CA ASN A 362 -7.65 -10.47 -14.26
C ASN A 362 -8.51 -10.15 -15.48
N ALA A 363 -7.96 -9.40 -16.45
CA ALA A 363 -8.68 -8.94 -17.63
C ALA A 363 -9.13 -10.08 -18.56
N ARG A 364 -8.51 -11.27 -18.47
CA ARG A 364 -8.81 -12.42 -19.32
C ARG A 364 -9.89 -13.33 -18.74
N GLN A 365 -10.04 -13.32 -17.42
CA GLN A 365 -11.02 -14.14 -16.71
C GLN A 365 -12.26 -13.33 -16.33
N THR A 366 -12.08 -12.02 -16.08
CA THR A 366 -13.15 -11.13 -15.60
C THR A 366 -13.62 -10.24 -16.74
N SER A 367 -14.93 -10.26 -17.03
CA SER A 367 -15.55 -9.27 -17.91
C SER A 367 -15.67 -7.90 -17.22
N VAL A 368 -16.13 -6.89 -17.95
CA VAL A 368 -16.43 -5.58 -17.37
C VAL A 368 -17.39 -5.75 -16.16
N PRO A 369 -17.02 -5.25 -14.97
CA PRO A 369 -17.85 -5.37 -13.77
C PRO A 369 -19.24 -4.78 -13.96
N THR A 370 -20.24 -5.46 -13.43
CA THR A 370 -21.61 -4.96 -13.40
C THR A 370 -21.78 -3.88 -12.32
N GLU A 371 -22.78 -3.02 -12.47
CA GLU A 371 -23.12 -1.99 -11.47
C GLU A 371 -23.27 -2.53 -10.04
N PRO A 372 -24.00 -3.64 -9.77
CA PRO A 372 -24.11 -4.16 -8.40
C PRO A 372 -22.79 -4.69 -7.84
N GLN A 373 -21.91 -5.22 -8.70
CA GLN A 373 -20.58 -5.66 -8.27
C GLN A 373 -19.70 -4.47 -7.86
N ILE A 374 -19.76 -3.37 -8.62
CA ILE A 374 -19.04 -2.13 -8.29
C ILE A 374 -19.61 -1.48 -7.02
N ASP A 375 -20.93 -1.43 -6.88
CA ASP A 375 -21.58 -0.91 -5.67
C ASP A 375 -21.19 -1.73 -4.42
N ALA A 376 -21.23 -3.07 -4.53
CA ALA A 376 -20.78 -3.96 -3.46
C ALA A 376 -19.31 -3.74 -3.11
N LEU A 377 -18.43 -3.56 -4.10
CA LEU A 377 -17.01 -3.29 -3.91
C LEU A 377 -16.76 -1.92 -3.23
N LEU A 378 -17.43 -0.86 -3.70
CA LEU A 378 -17.33 0.47 -3.09
C LEU A 378 -17.80 0.43 -1.64
N LYS A 379 -18.83 -0.37 -1.32
CA LYS A 379 -19.32 -0.60 0.05
C LYS A 379 -18.33 -1.28 0.99
N GLN A 380 -17.26 -1.90 0.49
CA GLN A 380 -16.17 -2.43 1.33
C GLN A 380 -15.19 -1.34 1.79
N THR A 381 -15.27 -0.13 1.23
CA THR A 381 -14.41 1.00 1.60
C THR A 381 -15.10 1.96 2.57
N PRO A 382 -14.33 2.67 3.41
CA PRO A 382 -14.92 3.56 4.39
C PRO A 382 -15.58 4.76 3.72
N TYR A 383 -16.71 5.17 4.29
CA TYR A 383 -17.35 6.42 3.94
C TYR A 383 -16.43 7.61 4.30
N HIS A 384 -16.07 8.40 3.29
CA HIS A 384 -15.22 9.58 3.43
C HIS A 384 -15.77 10.73 2.57
N PRO A 385 -16.60 11.63 3.12
CA PRO A 385 -17.18 12.70 2.34
C PRO A 385 -16.13 13.72 1.90
N PRO A 386 -16.27 14.31 0.70
CA PRO A 386 -15.32 15.30 0.20
C PRO A 386 -15.45 16.62 0.99
N ASP A 387 -14.36 17.39 1.10
CA ASP A 387 -14.37 18.66 1.85
C ASP A 387 -15.41 19.62 1.25
N PRO A 388 -16.37 20.15 2.03
CA PRO A 388 -17.37 21.09 1.53
C PRO A 388 -16.78 22.34 0.86
N LYS A 389 -15.54 22.71 1.18
CA LYS A 389 -14.82 23.85 0.60
C LYS A 389 -14.27 23.56 -0.80
N HIS A 390 -14.14 22.29 -1.19
CA HIS A 390 -13.64 21.92 -2.51
C HIS A 390 -14.58 22.38 -3.63
N ASN A 391 -14.00 22.65 -4.80
CA ASN A 391 -14.79 22.95 -5.99
C ASN A 391 -15.55 21.71 -6.45
N LEU A 392 -16.65 21.92 -7.17
CA LEU A 392 -17.52 20.88 -7.75
C LEU A 392 -16.74 19.69 -8.32
N TYR A 393 -15.88 19.94 -9.31
CA TYR A 393 -15.14 18.89 -10.00
C TYR A 393 -14.22 18.10 -9.07
N LYS A 394 -13.65 18.76 -8.06
CA LYS A 394 -12.78 18.11 -7.08
C LYS A 394 -13.57 17.20 -6.16
N LYS A 395 -14.75 17.62 -5.71
CA LYS A 395 -15.66 16.79 -4.90
C LYS A 395 -16.17 15.58 -5.68
N LEU A 396 -16.54 15.76 -6.94
CA LEU A 396 -16.97 14.67 -7.80
C LEU A 396 -15.85 13.66 -8.04
N LYS A 397 -14.61 14.15 -8.23
CA LYS A 397 -13.44 13.27 -8.40
C LYS A 397 -13.14 12.47 -7.13
N GLU A 398 -13.11 13.14 -5.97
CA GLU A 398 -12.87 12.49 -4.67
C GLU A 398 -13.98 11.47 -4.33
N GLY A 399 -15.24 11.86 -4.55
CA GLY A 399 -16.39 11.07 -4.18
C GLY A 399 -16.52 10.86 -2.67
N TYR A 400 -17.44 9.98 -2.29
CA TYR A 400 -17.73 9.59 -0.90
C TYR A 400 -17.12 8.24 -0.52
N ARG A 401 -16.81 7.43 -1.53
CA ARG A 401 -16.17 6.11 -1.47
C ARG A 401 -15.34 5.97 -2.74
N ASN A 402 -14.20 5.30 -2.66
CA ASN A 402 -13.30 5.13 -3.79
C ASN A 402 -12.50 3.83 -3.71
N VAL A 403 -12.29 3.21 -4.87
CA VAL A 403 -11.49 2.00 -5.03
C VAL A 403 -10.71 2.13 -6.33
N ILE A 404 -9.44 1.74 -6.30
CA ILE A 404 -8.62 1.62 -7.49
C ILE A 404 -8.68 0.19 -8.01
N LEU A 405 -9.17 0.02 -9.22
CA LEU A 405 -9.11 -1.24 -9.94
C LEU A 405 -7.75 -1.38 -10.60
N ALA A 406 -7.01 -2.43 -10.24
CA ALA A 406 -5.79 -2.82 -10.91
C ALA A 406 -6.11 -3.95 -11.90
N VAL A 407 -6.26 -3.59 -13.16
CA VAL A 407 -6.61 -4.50 -14.25
C VAL A 407 -5.32 -5.06 -14.85
N VAL A 408 -5.11 -6.37 -14.72
CA VAL A 408 -3.91 -7.05 -15.17
C VAL A 408 -4.20 -7.86 -16.43
N ASP A 409 -3.39 -7.67 -17.48
CA ASP A 409 -3.38 -8.46 -18.71
C ASP A 409 -1.95 -8.93 -19.01
N GLN A 410 -1.64 -10.19 -18.65
CA GLN A 410 -0.36 -10.87 -18.92
C GLN A 410 0.90 -9.99 -18.75
N GLY A 411 0.97 -9.25 -17.65
CA GLY A 411 2.14 -8.44 -17.27
C GLY A 411 1.97 -6.93 -17.49
N VAL A 412 0.92 -6.49 -18.19
CA VAL A 412 0.53 -5.07 -18.21
C VAL A 412 -0.50 -4.83 -17.12
N THR A 413 -0.25 -3.87 -16.24
CA THR A 413 -1.19 -3.44 -15.20
C THR A 413 -1.70 -2.04 -15.51
N SER A 414 -3.02 -1.89 -15.62
CA SER A 414 -3.71 -0.61 -15.76
C SER A 414 -4.46 -0.27 -14.48
N PHE A 415 -4.40 1.00 -14.05
CA PHE A 415 -5.09 1.46 -12.84
C PHE A 415 -6.27 2.37 -13.20
N ILE A 416 -7.45 2.07 -12.67
CA ILE A 416 -8.67 2.84 -12.87
C ILE A 416 -9.23 3.24 -11.52
N ASP A 417 -9.39 4.53 -11.28
CA ASP A 417 -10.02 5.05 -10.06
C ASP A 417 -11.54 5.08 -10.24
N VAL A 418 -12.26 4.41 -9.33
CA VAL A 418 -13.72 4.33 -9.32
C VAL A 418 -14.21 4.95 -8.02
N SER A 419 -15.06 5.97 -8.12
CA SER A 419 -15.59 6.67 -6.95
C SER A 419 -17.10 6.86 -6.98
N ASP A 420 -17.73 6.83 -5.81
CA ASP A 420 -19.12 7.22 -5.63
C ASP A 420 -19.20 8.75 -5.52
N SER A 421 -19.29 9.42 -6.67
CA SER A 421 -19.18 10.88 -6.77
C SER A 421 -20.36 11.66 -6.18
N GLY A 422 -21.50 11.02 -5.88
CA GLY A 422 -22.67 11.71 -5.32
C GLY A 422 -23.21 12.86 -6.19
N PHE A 423 -23.35 12.66 -7.51
CA PHE A 423 -23.76 13.71 -8.46
C PHE A 423 -25.07 14.45 -8.06
N GLY A 424 -25.99 13.79 -7.35
CA GLY A 424 -27.24 14.40 -6.88
C GLY A 424 -27.06 15.46 -5.80
N GLU A 425 -26.02 15.34 -4.97
CA GLU A 425 -25.72 16.29 -3.89
C GLU A 425 -25.10 17.59 -4.42
N GLU A 426 -24.33 17.49 -5.50
CA GLU A 426 -23.61 18.61 -6.09
C GLU A 426 -24.42 19.31 -7.19
N ARG A 427 -25.50 19.98 -6.78
CA ARG A 427 -26.41 20.68 -7.71
C ARG A 427 -25.71 21.84 -8.43
N LEU A 428 -25.88 21.88 -9.76
CA LEU A 428 -25.46 22.99 -10.63
C LEU A 428 -26.37 24.22 -10.47
N TRP A 429 -27.64 24.00 -10.13
CA TRP A 429 -28.67 25.01 -9.96
C TRP A 429 -29.02 25.20 -8.46
N GLY A 430 -29.68 26.30 -8.11
CA GLY A 430 -30.04 26.61 -6.72
C GLY A 430 -28.86 26.89 -5.79
N ARG A 431 -27.64 27.11 -6.31
CA ARG A 431 -26.49 27.52 -5.50
C ARG A 431 -26.77 28.88 -4.88
N GLU A 432 -26.70 28.96 -3.55
CA GLU A 432 -26.67 30.25 -2.85
C GLU A 432 -25.51 31.06 -3.43
N LYS A 433 -25.85 32.10 -4.18
CA LYS A 433 -24.87 33.10 -4.57
C LYS A 433 -24.31 33.62 -3.25
N LYS A 434 -23.02 33.39 -2.99
CA LYS A 434 -22.33 34.04 -1.87
C LYS A 434 -22.75 35.50 -1.91
N PRO A 435 -23.28 36.07 -0.80
CA PRO A 435 -23.80 37.42 -0.83
C PRO A 435 -22.70 38.30 -1.41
N PHE A 436 -22.99 38.90 -2.56
CA PHE A 436 -22.09 39.83 -3.21
C PHE A 436 -21.80 40.89 -2.15
N ARG A 437 -20.58 40.88 -1.58
CA ARG A 437 -20.16 41.84 -0.58
C ARG A 437 -20.04 43.16 -1.35
N GLY A 438 -21.18 43.84 -1.45
CA GLY A 438 -21.35 45.04 -2.24
C GLY A 438 -20.22 45.99 -1.93
N GLY A 439 -19.41 46.28 -2.95
CA GLY A 439 -18.39 47.32 -2.85
C GLY A 439 -19.06 48.56 -2.28
N LYS A 440 -18.54 49.06 -1.15
CA LYS A 440 -18.93 50.32 -0.53
C LYS A 440 -19.03 51.39 -1.62
N ARG A 441 -20.26 51.71 -2.04
CA ARG A 441 -20.55 52.87 -2.88
C ARG A 441 -21.66 53.65 -2.20
N GLY A 442 -21.31 54.83 -1.72
CA GLY A 442 -22.29 55.87 -1.40
C GLY A 442 -22.23 56.40 0.03
N GLY A 443 -21.29 57.32 0.27
CA GLY A 443 -21.34 58.25 1.40
C GLY A 443 -20.84 59.62 0.93
N ARG A 444 -21.59 60.27 0.02
CA ARG A 444 -21.35 61.65 -0.41
C ARG A 444 -22.20 62.54 0.50
N GLY A 445 -21.57 63.35 1.34
CA GLY A 445 -22.29 64.32 2.17
C GLY A 445 -21.39 65.24 2.98
N GLY A 446 -21.17 66.46 2.48
CA GLY A 446 -21.05 67.64 3.33
C GLY A 446 -19.67 68.28 3.52
N GLY A 447 -19.46 69.44 2.89
CA GLY A 447 -19.02 70.62 3.63
C GLY A 447 -17.54 71.00 3.62
N ARG A 448 -17.19 71.92 2.71
CA ARG A 448 -16.06 72.87 2.87
C ARG A 448 -16.16 73.61 4.21
N GLY A 449 -15.03 73.89 4.86
CA GLY A 449 -14.98 74.89 5.94
C GLY A 449 -13.58 75.11 6.52
N ARG A 450 -12.96 76.23 6.13
CA ARG A 450 -11.69 76.76 6.68
C ARG A 450 -11.83 77.09 8.18
N GLY A 451 -10.77 76.91 8.96
CA GLY A 451 -10.66 77.47 10.31
C GLY A 451 -9.25 77.40 10.88
N ARG A 452 -8.59 78.55 10.97
CA ARG A 452 -7.29 78.80 11.61
C ARG A 452 -7.35 78.67 13.14
N GLY A 453 -6.22 78.32 13.76
CA GLY A 453 -5.87 78.60 15.16
C GLY A 453 -4.71 77.67 15.59
N ARG A 454 -3.42 78.05 15.52
CA ARG A 454 -2.62 78.87 16.46
C ARG A 454 -2.82 78.55 17.95
N GLY A 455 -1.73 78.08 18.59
CA GLY A 455 -1.44 78.17 20.03
C GLY A 455 -1.06 76.81 20.64
N ARG A 456 0.22 76.49 20.87
CA ARG A 456 1.15 76.85 21.99
C ARG A 456 0.96 76.01 23.28
N GLY A 457 2.10 75.52 23.79
CA GLY A 457 2.32 74.98 25.15
C GLY A 457 2.39 73.45 25.15
N SER A 458 3.44 72.77 25.61
CA SER A 458 4.65 73.17 26.37
C SER A 458 5.71 72.11 26.13
#